data_AF-A0A1E5NBM7-F1
#
_entry.id   AF-A0A1E5NBM7-F1
#
_cell.length_a   1.000
_cell.length_b   1.000
_cell.length_c   1.000
_cell.angle_alpha   90.00
_cell.angle_beta   90.00
_cell.angle_gamma   90.00
#
_symmetry.space_group_name_H-M   'P 1'
#
loop_
_entity.id
_entity.type
_entity.pdbx_description
1 polymer ?
#
loop_
_entity_poly.entity_id
_entity_poly.type
_entity_poly.pdbx_seq_one_letter_code
_entity_poly.pdbx_strand_id
1 'polypeptide(L)'
;MKKMYFLLLLLILIIVMIMSCKKINILSPTHIPPPTDFRLPEDTIPSHVDVNPIPAKDGEVFGGFRRKFKYQGKWYILADYMYDYDPKSKALNKKAEDIILQIDESGNIVVYDKDSKGYSDLLRMNIIEENRVLYEDSYYGTYSYSSSSYTTINCKGGENYHSFRTGIIFNNEIKTSSDLINWTTEGSSDNVYKTFPSVSTDPNASFQGRFGVSSYKIVEFKDYIYVIGLKEDFDEQNPSGCRNESQGPFTTSKNVYYRIDKNKDTSMGANWDKINTPWGQRSNLSIRYDENKIYVTKGERVYYENDSSISKWVDKYEKFENDNTIWSTTDGVNWQVEPNSSAYDNADSVYSRDSYIGGDLPPIQKKIRTPEEPNWIKLDNGRYYKSDNSPYSTYTINKKTYYVPIPPYEEIRAAYDSGQEYFTITEAHIKSAGLNQFLTKDKEPNKDEDWTVITPIDYTDKLMVWQSGGEKVMLNINNKAVQLVDYEQIEVMYNTIKEYSIVINDLRKTAKELRDGTYWSDFSNSYIKDVCVGMEYDARADMLELLMNNREYIMPDEAVTHYTVEFKY
;
A
#
# COMPACT_ATOMS: atom_id res chain seq x y z
N MET A 1 -60.56 32.73 -49.22
CA MET A 1 -59.84 31.84 -48.27
C MET A 1 -58.50 32.41 -47.78
N LYS A 2 -57.58 32.92 -48.63
CA LYS A 2 -56.26 33.43 -48.18
C LYS A 2 -56.29 34.58 -47.13
N LYS A 3 -57.26 35.51 -47.19
CA LYS A 3 -57.40 36.59 -46.19
C LYS A 3 -57.85 36.10 -44.81
N MET A 4 -58.58 34.98 -44.74
CA MET A 4 -59.10 34.43 -43.49
C MET A 4 -58.00 33.70 -42.70
N TYR A 5 -57.12 32.97 -43.40
CA TYR A 5 -55.94 32.36 -42.78
C TYR A 5 -54.94 33.39 -42.26
N PHE A 6 -54.77 34.52 -42.96
CA PHE A 6 -53.90 35.59 -42.50
C PHE A 6 -54.44 36.25 -41.22
N LEU A 7 -55.75 36.49 -41.14
CA LEU A 7 -56.41 36.99 -39.92
C LEU A 7 -56.32 35.99 -38.76
N LEU A 8 -56.47 34.70 -39.02
CA LEU A 8 -56.32 33.67 -37.99
C LEU A 8 -54.89 33.59 -37.46
N LEU A 9 -53.90 33.68 -38.35
CA LEU A 9 -52.48 33.64 -37.99
C LEU A 9 -52.06 34.88 -37.20
N LEU A 10 -52.59 36.06 -37.56
CA LEU A 10 -52.35 37.30 -36.82
C LEU A 10 -52.96 37.26 -35.41
N LEU A 11 -54.15 36.67 -35.28
CA LEU A 11 -54.83 36.51 -33.98
C LEU A 11 -54.04 35.57 -33.06
N ILE A 12 -53.52 34.46 -33.60
CA ILE A 12 -52.66 33.53 -32.85
C ILE A 12 -51.37 34.22 -32.42
N LEU A 13 -50.76 35.02 -33.30
CA LEU A 13 -49.52 35.75 -32.97
C LEU A 13 -49.73 36.78 -31.86
N ILE A 14 -50.88 37.46 -31.85
CA ILE A 14 -51.25 38.41 -30.79
C ILE A 14 -51.50 37.67 -29.46
N ILE A 15 -52.17 36.51 -29.48
CA ILE A 15 -52.39 35.69 -28.27
C ILE A 15 -51.05 35.19 -27.70
N VAL A 16 -50.12 34.75 -28.55
CA VAL A 16 -48.78 34.32 -28.13
C VAL A 16 -47.97 35.48 -27.56
N MET A 17 -48.06 36.68 -28.14
CA MET A 17 -47.41 37.88 -27.59
C MET A 17 -48.03 38.34 -26.25
N ILE A 18 -49.34 38.21 -26.05
CA ILE A 18 -50.00 38.52 -24.77
C ILE A 18 -49.60 37.52 -23.68
N MET A 19 -49.48 36.22 -24.01
CA MET A 19 -49.01 35.21 -23.04
C MET A 19 -47.51 35.33 -22.72
N SER A 20 -46.70 35.84 -23.66
CA SER A 20 -45.27 36.07 -23.46
C SER A 20 -44.92 37.33 -22.65
N CYS A 21 -45.93 38.14 -22.26
CA CYS A 21 -45.75 39.35 -21.46
C CYS A 21 -46.47 39.33 -20.11
N LYS A 22 -46.70 38.16 -19.51
CA LYS A 22 -46.73 38.09 -18.04
C LYS A 22 -45.31 37.91 -17.54
N LYS A 23 -44.67 39.03 -17.16
CA LYS A 23 -43.58 39.03 -16.19
C LYS A 23 -44.10 38.33 -14.93
N ILE A 24 -43.85 37.03 -14.81
CA ILE A 24 -43.95 36.33 -13.53
C ILE A 24 -42.72 36.79 -12.75
N ASN A 25 -42.95 37.71 -11.83
CA ASN A 25 -41.93 38.12 -10.87
C ASN A 25 -41.76 36.94 -9.88
N ILE A 26 -40.71 36.14 -10.08
CA ILE A 26 -40.41 34.93 -9.29
C ILE A 26 -39.98 35.29 -7.85
N LEU A 27 -39.87 36.58 -7.52
CA LEU A 27 -39.49 37.09 -6.21
C LEU A 27 -40.62 37.86 -5.51
N SER A 28 -41.89 37.41 -5.65
CA SER A 28 -42.96 37.93 -4.79
C SER A 28 -42.85 37.32 -3.38
N PRO A 29 -42.97 38.08 -2.28
CA PRO A 29 -42.81 37.57 -0.91
C PRO A 29 -43.90 36.57 -0.47
N THR A 30 -44.90 36.31 -1.31
CA THR A 30 -46.08 35.51 -0.94
C THR A 30 -45.93 34.03 -1.23
N HIS A 31 -44.91 33.61 -1.97
CA HIS A 31 -44.65 32.20 -2.30
C HIS A 31 -43.16 31.90 -2.11
N ILE A 32 -42.69 32.05 -0.87
CA ILE A 32 -41.47 31.35 -0.44
C ILE A 32 -41.87 29.88 -0.36
N PRO A 33 -41.33 28.98 -1.19
CA PRO A 33 -41.54 27.56 -0.97
C PRO A 33 -41.10 27.24 0.47
N PRO A 34 -41.83 26.39 1.21
CA PRO A 34 -41.33 25.95 2.52
C PRO A 34 -39.87 25.51 2.35
N PRO A 35 -38.99 25.76 3.33
CA PRO A 35 -37.59 25.38 3.24
C PRO A 35 -37.51 23.97 2.69
N THR A 36 -36.79 23.77 1.58
CA THR A 36 -36.53 22.43 1.06
C THR A 36 -35.99 21.62 2.22
N ASP A 37 -36.75 20.63 2.66
CA ASP A 37 -36.35 19.78 3.77
C ASP A 37 -35.18 18.94 3.27
N PHE A 38 -33.96 19.38 3.59
CA PHE A 38 -32.72 18.65 3.30
C PHE A 38 -32.54 17.44 4.24
N ARG A 39 -33.62 16.98 4.90
CA ARG A 39 -33.60 15.73 5.65
C ARG A 39 -33.39 14.60 4.66
N LEU A 40 -32.37 13.79 4.92
CA LEU A 40 -32.27 12.45 4.35
C LEU A 40 -33.62 11.74 4.58
N PRO A 41 -34.13 10.93 3.63
CA PRO A 41 -35.37 10.19 3.86
C PRO A 41 -35.26 9.42 5.18
N GLU A 42 -36.19 9.65 6.11
CA GLU A 42 -36.17 9.07 7.47
C GLU A 42 -36.10 7.52 7.45
N ASP A 43 -36.52 6.89 6.35
CA ASP A 43 -36.46 5.43 6.13
C ASP A 43 -35.05 4.87 5.82
N THR A 44 -34.00 5.70 5.88
CA THR A 44 -32.63 5.28 5.50
C THR A 44 -31.68 5.01 6.66
N ILE A 45 -32.01 5.47 7.87
CA ILE A 45 -31.20 5.22 9.06
C ILE A 45 -31.98 4.23 9.93
N PRO A 46 -31.38 3.10 10.38
CA PRO A 46 -32.07 2.19 11.30
C PRO A 46 -32.55 2.97 12.50
N SER A 47 -33.84 2.89 12.88
CA SER A 47 -34.41 3.54 14.07
C SER A 47 -33.99 2.90 15.39
N HIS A 48 -33.41 1.69 15.37
CA HIS A 48 -32.89 0.98 16.54
C HIS A 48 -31.77 -0.01 16.17
N VAL A 49 -30.81 -0.23 17.08
CA VAL A 49 -29.73 -1.21 16.91
C VAL A 49 -29.65 -2.12 18.14
N ASP A 50 -29.93 -3.42 17.94
CA ASP A 50 -29.70 -4.43 18.98
C ASP A 50 -28.25 -4.92 18.88
N VAL A 51 -27.57 -4.98 20.02
CA VAL A 51 -26.20 -5.51 20.10
C VAL A 51 -26.14 -6.61 21.17
N ASN A 52 -25.89 -7.83 20.72
CA ASN A 52 -25.91 -9.01 21.58
C ASN A 52 -24.48 -9.58 21.73
N PRO A 53 -23.87 -9.51 22.92
CA PRO A 53 -22.55 -10.09 23.16
C PRO A 53 -22.57 -11.61 23.12
N ILE A 54 -21.53 -12.20 22.53
CA ILE A 54 -21.28 -13.64 22.60
C ILE A 54 -20.11 -13.89 23.57
N PRO A 55 -20.38 -14.47 24.76
CA PRO A 55 -19.36 -14.73 25.76
C PRO A 55 -18.23 -15.60 25.22
N ALA A 56 -17.00 -15.29 25.61
CA ALA A 56 -15.87 -16.14 25.33
C ALA A 56 -15.93 -17.42 26.17
N LYS A 57 -15.59 -18.54 25.55
CA LYS A 57 -15.41 -19.79 26.27
C LYS A 57 -14.12 -19.72 27.08
N ASP A 58 -14.22 -19.94 28.39
CA ASP A 58 -13.07 -19.98 29.32
C ASP A 58 -12.19 -18.70 29.28
N GLY A 59 -12.74 -17.56 28.88
CA GLY A 59 -12.00 -16.29 28.76
C GLY A 59 -11.14 -16.16 27.50
N GLU A 60 -11.23 -17.07 26.54
CA GLU A 60 -10.41 -17.10 25.33
C GLU A 60 -10.80 -16.01 24.32
N VAL A 61 -9.90 -15.06 24.05
CA VAL A 61 -10.16 -13.90 23.19
C VAL A 61 -9.00 -13.62 22.23
N PHE A 62 -9.25 -12.78 21.21
CA PHE A 62 -8.31 -12.56 20.10
C PHE A 62 -8.08 -11.07 19.84
N GLY A 63 -6.98 -10.73 19.16
CA GLY A 63 -6.66 -9.36 18.78
C GLY A 63 -5.65 -9.27 17.64
N GLY A 64 -5.50 -8.06 17.10
CA GLY A 64 -4.58 -7.77 16.00
C GLY A 64 -5.04 -8.36 14.67
N PHE A 65 -6.29 -8.10 14.30
CA PHE A 65 -6.86 -8.66 13.07
C PHE A 65 -6.22 -8.04 11.81
N ARG A 66 -5.49 -8.85 11.04
CA ARG A 66 -4.73 -8.40 9.86
C ARG A 66 -5.47 -8.55 8.54
N ARG A 67 -6.22 -9.63 8.39
CA ARG A 67 -6.86 -10.00 7.11
C ARG A 67 -8.05 -10.92 7.34
N LYS A 68 -9.10 -10.75 6.54
CA LYS A 68 -10.21 -11.70 6.41
C LYS A 68 -10.32 -12.16 4.95
N PHE A 69 -10.74 -13.40 4.74
CA PHE A 69 -10.95 -13.97 3.41
C PHE A 69 -11.90 -15.17 3.46
N LYS A 70 -12.51 -15.51 2.33
CA LYS A 70 -13.27 -16.76 2.18
C LYS A 70 -12.45 -17.81 1.46
N TYR A 71 -12.47 -19.03 1.97
CA TYR A 71 -11.88 -20.19 1.33
C TYR A 71 -12.77 -21.41 1.55
N GLN A 72 -13.06 -22.17 0.50
CA GLN A 72 -13.95 -23.34 0.55
C GLN A 72 -15.29 -23.09 1.28
N GLY A 73 -15.89 -21.93 1.02
CA GLY A 73 -17.19 -21.54 1.58
C GLY A 73 -17.16 -21.07 3.04
N LYS A 74 -16.01 -21.06 3.70
CA LYS A 74 -15.87 -20.63 5.11
C LYS A 74 -15.11 -19.31 5.22
N TRP A 75 -15.41 -18.58 6.29
CA TRP A 75 -14.68 -17.37 6.65
C TRP A 75 -13.41 -17.72 7.42
N TYR A 76 -12.31 -17.08 7.05
CA TYR A 76 -11.04 -17.16 7.75
C TYR A 76 -10.53 -15.76 8.10
N ILE A 77 -9.94 -15.63 9.28
CA ILE A 77 -9.40 -14.37 9.79
C ILE A 77 -8.03 -14.61 10.41
N LEU A 78 -7.08 -13.76 10.03
CA LEU A 78 -5.75 -13.72 10.61
C LEU A 78 -5.76 -12.77 11.81
N ALA A 79 -5.45 -13.28 12.99
CA ALA A 79 -5.28 -12.51 14.22
C ALA A 79 -3.85 -12.68 14.73
N ASP A 80 -3.19 -11.59 15.09
CA ASP A 80 -1.81 -11.66 15.59
C ASP A 80 -1.72 -12.36 16.95
N TYR A 81 -2.75 -12.23 17.80
CA TYR A 81 -2.69 -12.69 19.19
C TYR A 81 -3.95 -13.40 19.67
N MET A 82 -3.72 -14.38 20.54
CA MET A 82 -4.72 -15.07 21.35
C MET A 82 -4.40 -14.85 22.83
N TYR A 83 -5.42 -14.61 23.65
CA TYR A 83 -5.29 -14.32 25.07
C TYR A 83 -6.27 -15.11 25.93
N ASP A 84 -5.90 -15.34 27.19
CA ASP A 84 -6.83 -15.57 28.29
C ASP A 84 -7.16 -14.25 28.98
N TYR A 85 -8.43 -13.89 28.95
CA TYR A 85 -8.95 -12.75 29.66
C TYR A 85 -9.36 -13.13 31.09
N ASP A 86 -8.76 -12.45 32.08
CA ASP A 86 -9.20 -12.55 33.47
C ASP A 86 -10.20 -11.42 33.78
N PRO A 87 -11.51 -11.71 33.94
CA PRO A 87 -12.52 -10.70 34.19
C PRO A 87 -12.37 -10.02 35.57
N LYS A 88 -11.67 -10.64 36.53
CA LYS A 88 -11.46 -10.07 37.87
C LYS A 88 -10.35 -9.03 37.88
N SER A 89 -9.21 -9.34 37.26
CA SER A 89 -8.07 -8.41 37.18
C SER A 89 -8.10 -7.53 35.94
N LYS A 90 -9.04 -7.78 35.01
CA LYS A 90 -9.14 -7.14 33.69
C LYS A 90 -7.87 -7.32 32.85
N ALA A 91 -7.08 -8.36 33.11
CA ALA A 91 -5.79 -8.58 32.47
C ALA A 91 -5.91 -9.52 31.27
N LEU A 92 -5.03 -9.31 30.28
CA LEU A 92 -4.84 -10.21 29.15
C LEU A 92 -3.56 -11.01 29.35
N ASN A 93 -3.69 -12.32 29.33
CA ASN A 93 -2.55 -13.23 29.38
C ASN A 93 -2.38 -13.85 28.01
N LYS A 94 -1.39 -13.39 27.26
CA LYS A 94 -1.12 -13.89 25.90
C LYS A 94 -0.81 -15.39 25.91
N LYS A 95 -1.48 -16.13 25.05
CA LYS A 95 -1.39 -17.59 24.91
C LYS A 95 -0.63 -18.04 23.68
N ALA A 96 -0.82 -17.36 22.55
CA ALA A 96 -0.24 -17.73 21.26
C ALA A 96 -0.18 -16.51 20.33
N GLU A 97 0.61 -16.65 19.26
CA GLU A 97 0.71 -15.67 18.16
C GLU A 97 0.25 -16.29 16.84
N ASP A 98 0.13 -15.49 15.79
CA ASP A 98 -0.05 -15.95 14.40
C ASP A 98 -1.23 -16.94 14.26
N ILE A 99 -2.41 -16.46 14.64
CA ILE A 99 -3.63 -17.25 14.76
C ILE A 99 -4.41 -17.22 13.45
N ILE A 100 -4.82 -18.41 12.99
CA ILE A 100 -5.79 -18.56 11.92
C ILE A 100 -7.11 -18.94 12.58
N LEU A 101 -8.09 -18.04 12.49
CA LEU A 101 -9.45 -18.27 12.95
C LEU A 101 -10.29 -18.74 11.77
N GLN A 102 -11.14 -19.73 12.01
CA GLN A 102 -12.21 -20.13 11.11
C GLN A 102 -13.54 -19.73 11.75
N ILE A 103 -14.43 -19.11 10.98
CA ILE A 103 -15.76 -18.74 11.43
C ILE A 103 -16.77 -19.60 10.67
N ASP A 104 -17.59 -20.32 11.42
CA ASP A 104 -18.62 -21.18 10.85
C ASP A 104 -19.87 -20.38 10.42
N GLU A 105 -20.82 -21.08 9.79
CA GLU A 105 -22.08 -20.51 9.33
C GLU A 105 -22.98 -19.97 10.45
N SER A 106 -22.73 -20.37 11.70
CA SER A 106 -23.47 -19.86 12.87
C SER A 106 -22.79 -18.66 13.51
N GLY A 107 -21.61 -18.24 13.02
CA GLY A 107 -20.81 -17.17 13.60
C GLY A 107 -19.88 -17.63 14.72
N ASN A 108 -19.78 -18.94 14.99
CA ASN A 108 -18.86 -19.43 16.01
C ASN A 108 -17.42 -19.34 15.50
N ILE A 109 -16.54 -18.85 16.36
CA ILE A 109 -15.12 -18.73 16.10
C ILE A 109 -14.43 -20.01 16.58
N VAL A 110 -13.64 -20.63 15.71
CA VAL A 110 -12.80 -21.79 16.01
C VAL A 110 -11.36 -21.45 15.66
N VAL A 111 -10.44 -21.72 16.59
CA VAL A 111 -9.00 -21.66 16.30
C VAL A 111 -8.66 -22.79 15.32
N TYR A 112 -8.41 -22.43 14.07
CA TYR A 112 -8.03 -23.38 13.02
C TYR A 112 -6.56 -23.80 13.17
N ASP A 113 -5.69 -22.82 13.44
CA ASP A 113 -4.30 -23.03 13.76
C ASP A 113 -3.77 -21.88 14.62
N LYS A 114 -2.73 -22.14 15.40
CA LYS A 114 -2.06 -21.14 16.25
C LYS A 114 -0.56 -21.33 16.20
N ASP A 115 0.19 -20.25 16.43
CA ASP A 115 1.63 -20.20 16.16
C ASP A 115 1.92 -20.68 14.73
N SER A 116 1.04 -20.26 13.80
CA SER A 116 0.90 -20.90 12.50
C SER A 116 2.05 -20.55 11.58
N LYS A 117 2.71 -21.59 11.05
CA LYS A 117 3.74 -21.43 10.01
C LYS A 117 3.17 -20.87 8.70
N GLY A 118 1.87 -21.03 8.46
CA GLY A 118 1.20 -20.52 7.27
C GLY A 118 0.82 -19.04 7.35
N TYR A 119 0.86 -18.42 8.53
CA TYR A 119 0.36 -17.07 8.78
C TYR A 119 0.98 -16.01 7.86
N SER A 120 2.31 -16.01 7.74
CA SER A 120 3.03 -15.02 6.93
C SER A 120 2.72 -15.14 5.44
N ASP A 121 2.58 -16.37 4.93
CA ASP A 121 2.25 -16.62 3.53
C ASP A 121 0.76 -16.28 3.25
N LEU A 122 -0.15 -16.54 4.19
CA LEU A 122 -1.56 -16.10 4.10
C LEU A 122 -1.70 -14.58 4.14
N LEU A 123 -0.88 -13.89 4.94
CA LEU A 123 -0.87 -12.43 4.98
C LEU A 123 -0.52 -11.85 3.59
N ARG A 124 0.40 -12.49 2.86
CA ARG A 124 0.89 -12.07 1.53
C ARG A 124 0.10 -12.67 0.36
N MET A 125 -0.70 -13.69 0.62
CA MET A 125 -1.57 -14.36 -0.36
C MET A 125 -2.29 -13.35 -1.24
N ASN A 126 -2.35 -13.61 -2.54
CA ASN A 126 -3.00 -12.70 -3.47
C ASN A 126 -3.96 -13.39 -4.43
N ILE A 127 -4.07 -14.72 -4.36
CA ILE A 127 -4.98 -15.52 -5.18
C ILE A 127 -5.59 -16.60 -4.31
N ILE A 128 -6.90 -16.78 -4.43
CA ILE A 128 -7.69 -17.85 -3.82
C ILE A 128 -8.39 -18.60 -4.95
N GLU A 129 -8.00 -19.85 -5.15
CA GLU A 129 -8.66 -20.80 -6.05
C GLU A 129 -9.60 -21.71 -5.23
N GLU A 130 -10.43 -22.52 -5.90
CA GLU A 130 -11.43 -23.37 -5.24
C GLU A 130 -10.82 -24.35 -4.21
N ASN A 131 -9.63 -24.88 -4.52
CA ASN A 131 -8.99 -25.95 -3.77
C ASN A 131 -7.58 -25.61 -3.25
N ARG A 132 -7.12 -24.38 -3.48
CA ARG A 132 -5.84 -23.90 -2.94
C ARG A 132 -5.77 -22.37 -2.91
N VAL A 133 -4.85 -21.87 -2.12
CA VAL A 133 -4.43 -20.47 -2.07
C VAL A 133 -3.03 -20.33 -2.62
N LEU A 134 -2.73 -19.16 -3.20
CA LEU A 134 -1.43 -18.88 -3.78
C LEU A 134 -0.93 -17.47 -3.45
N TYR A 135 0.39 -17.36 -3.45
CA TYR A 135 1.13 -16.13 -3.33
C TYR A 135 2.14 -16.02 -4.48
N GLU A 136 1.88 -15.10 -5.40
CA GLU A 136 2.85 -14.61 -6.38
C GLU A 136 3.62 -13.42 -5.78
N ASP A 137 4.92 -13.57 -5.54
CA ASP A 137 5.72 -12.46 -5.00
C ASP A 137 5.91 -11.33 -6.03
N SER A 138 6.36 -10.17 -5.56
CA SER A 138 6.72 -9.00 -6.35
C SER A 138 7.67 -9.31 -7.51
N TYR A 139 8.59 -10.26 -7.33
CA TYR A 139 9.56 -10.71 -8.32
C TYR A 139 9.03 -11.73 -9.33
N TYR A 140 7.76 -12.17 -9.23
CA TYR A 140 7.18 -13.08 -10.21
C TYR A 140 7.18 -12.43 -11.60
N GLY A 141 7.71 -13.16 -12.57
CA GLY A 141 7.87 -12.72 -13.95
C GLY A 141 9.06 -11.78 -14.19
N THR A 142 9.89 -11.53 -13.18
CA THR A 142 11.08 -10.67 -13.33
C THR A 142 12.24 -11.45 -13.95
N TYR A 143 12.87 -10.84 -14.95
CA TYR A 143 14.08 -11.37 -15.59
C TYR A 143 15.35 -10.91 -14.87
N SER A 144 16.33 -11.80 -14.76
CA SER A 144 17.65 -11.53 -14.20
C SER A 144 18.72 -12.29 -14.99
N TYR A 145 20.01 -12.06 -14.69
CA TYR A 145 21.08 -12.82 -15.30
C TYR A 145 21.47 -13.98 -14.39
N SER A 146 21.81 -15.11 -14.99
CA SER A 146 22.52 -16.19 -14.29
C SER A 146 24.02 -15.98 -14.43
N SER A 147 24.80 -16.42 -13.44
CA SER A 147 26.25 -16.31 -13.44
C SER A 147 26.93 -17.61 -13.01
N SER A 148 28.19 -17.75 -13.39
CA SER A 148 29.10 -18.79 -12.93
C SER A 148 30.47 -18.19 -12.66
N SER A 149 31.34 -18.95 -12.01
CA SER A 149 32.66 -18.49 -11.63
C SER A 149 33.67 -19.62 -11.52
N TYR A 150 34.94 -19.28 -11.66
CA TYR A 150 36.06 -20.18 -11.50
C TYR A 150 37.31 -19.41 -11.05
N THR A 151 38.37 -20.13 -10.70
CA THR A 151 39.62 -19.53 -10.22
C THR A 151 40.82 -19.93 -11.07
N THR A 152 41.82 -19.05 -11.11
CA THR A 152 43.12 -19.28 -11.76
C THR A 152 44.25 -18.99 -10.77
N ILE A 153 45.48 -19.40 -11.11
CA ILE A 153 46.67 -19.10 -10.32
C ILE A 153 47.48 -18.02 -11.02
N ASN A 154 47.69 -16.91 -10.34
CA ASN A 154 48.49 -15.80 -10.86
C ASN A 154 50.00 -16.09 -10.80
N CYS A 155 50.80 -15.21 -11.41
CA CYS A 155 52.25 -15.36 -11.52
C CYS A 155 52.98 -15.36 -10.16
N LYS A 156 52.31 -14.97 -9.06
CA LYS A 156 52.83 -14.98 -7.69
C LYS A 156 52.37 -16.20 -6.89
N GLY A 157 51.68 -17.14 -7.53
CA GLY A 157 51.11 -18.34 -6.88
C GLY A 157 49.84 -18.08 -6.08
N GLY A 158 49.24 -16.90 -6.19
CA GLY A 158 47.97 -16.56 -5.54
C GLY A 158 46.77 -16.93 -6.40
N GLU A 159 45.64 -17.21 -5.77
CA GLU A 159 44.38 -17.49 -6.44
C GLU A 159 43.70 -16.19 -6.92
N ASN A 160 43.29 -16.17 -8.19
CA ASN A 160 42.50 -15.11 -8.83
C ASN A 160 41.09 -15.65 -9.12
N TYR A 161 40.06 -14.85 -8.83
CA TYR A 161 38.66 -15.22 -9.02
C TYR A 161 38.07 -14.53 -10.25
N HIS A 162 37.36 -15.29 -11.08
CA HIS A 162 36.71 -14.81 -12.29
C HIS A 162 35.22 -15.17 -12.29
N SER A 163 34.38 -14.25 -12.76
CA SER A 163 32.94 -14.46 -12.89
C SER A 163 32.46 -14.06 -14.28
N PHE A 164 31.48 -14.80 -14.79
CA PHE A 164 30.87 -14.53 -16.09
C PHE A 164 29.38 -14.86 -16.04
N ARG A 165 28.60 -14.23 -16.93
CA ARG A 165 27.16 -14.49 -16.99
C ARG A 165 26.89 -15.69 -17.90
N THR A 166 26.03 -16.59 -17.49
CA THR A 166 25.70 -17.81 -18.26
C THR A 166 24.41 -17.66 -19.06
N GLY A 167 23.62 -16.61 -18.84
CA GLY A 167 22.36 -16.42 -19.54
C GLY A 167 21.45 -15.39 -18.89
N ILE A 168 20.22 -15.36 -19.42
CA ILE A 168 19.06 -14.65 -18.87
C ILE A 168 18.13 -15.72 -18.30
N ILE A 169 17.70 -15.51 -17.06
CA ILE A 169 16.74 -16.36 -16.35
C ILE A 169 15.52 -15.53 -15.93
N PHE A 170 14.44 -16.20 -15.54
CA PHE A 170 13.28 -15.54 -14.94
C PHE A 170 12.69 -16.33 -13.78
N ASN A 171 12.08 -15.59 -12.85
CA ASN A 171 11.39 -16.16 -11.71
C ASN A 171 9.92 -16.44 -12.03
N ASN A 172 9.46 -17.68 -11.81
CA ASN A 172 8.04 -18.04 -11.81
C ASN A 172 7.63 -18.81 -10.55
N GLU A 173 8.40 -18.70 -9.47
CA GLU A 173 8.07 -19.31 -8.19
C GLU A 173 6.74 -18.77 -7.66
N ILE A 174 5.88 -19.69 -7.28
CA ILE A 174 4.64 -19.42 -6.58
C ILE A 174 4.61 -20.26 -5.32
N LYS A 175 4.19 -19.67 -4.22
CA LYS A 175 3.87 -20.44 -3.02
C LYS A 175 2.41 -20.81 -3.03
N THR A 176 2.09 -22.05 -2.66
CA THR A 176 0.73 -22.58 -2.67
C THR A 176 0.42 -23.36 -1.41
N SER A 177 -0.83 -23.35 -0.97
CA SER A 177 -1.31 -24.24 0.09
C SER A 177 -2.76 -24.67 -0.19
N SER A 178 -3.09 -25.91 0.15
CA SER A 178 -4.48 -26.43 0.06
C SER A 178 -5.19 -26.47 1.42
N ASP A 179 -4.43 -26.36 2.51
CA ASP A 179 -4.90 -26.44 3.89
C ASP A 179 -4.59 -25.18 4.72
N LEU A 180 -4.12 -24.12 4.05
CA LEU A 180 -3.74 -22.81 4.62
C LEU A 180 -2.47 -22.83 5.51
N ILE A 181 -2.05 -24.00 5.99
CA ILE A 181 -0.96 -24.17 6.97
C ILE A 181 0.32 -24.63 6.28
N ASN A 182 0.23 -25.67 5.45
CA ASN A 182 1.37 -26.29 4.79
C ASN A 182 1.53 -25.68 3.42
N TRP A 183 2.57 -24.85 3.27
CA TRP A 183 2.90 -24.17 2.03
C TRP A 183 4.03 -24.87 1.29
N THR A 184 3.89 -24.98 -0.03
CA THR A 184 4.89 -25.52 -0.94
C THR A 184 5.23 -24.49 -2.01
N THR A 185 6.47 -24.49 -2.49
CA THR A 185 6.87 -23.68 -3.64
C THR A 185 6.75 -24.53 -4.91
N GLU A 186 5.99 -24.03 -5.89
CA GLU A 186 5.95 -24.53 -7.26
C GLU A 186 6.72 -23.56 -8.18
N GLY A 187 7.27 -24.05 -9.30
CA GLY A 187 8.07 -23.24 -10.23
C GLY A 187 9.56 -23.18 -9.84
N SER A 188 10.28 -22.23 -10.44
CA SER A 188 11.69 -21.97 -10.16
C SER A 188 12.04 -20.50 -10.31
N SER A 189 13.03 -20.04 -9.56
CA SER A 189 13.59 -18.69 -9.66
C SER A 189 14.62 -18.56 -10.78
N ASP A 190 15.03 -19.68 -11.39
CA ASP A 190 16.15 -19.77 -12.34
C ASP A 190 15.78 -20.34 -13.72
N ASN A 191 14.52 -20.22 -14.14
CA ASN A 191 14.10 -20.71 -15.46
C ASN A 191 14.92 -20.05 -16.57
N VAL A 192 15.56 -20.85 -17.42
CA VAL A 192 16.43 -20.34 -18.49
C VAL A 192 15.59 -19.77 -19.64
N TYR A 193 15.74 -18.46 -19.89
CA TYR A 193 15.22 -17.79 -21.08
C TYR A 193 16.21 -17.88 -22.25
N LYS A 194 17.47 -17.48 -22.00
CA LYS A 194 18.55 -17.52 -23.00
C LYS A 194 19.85 -17.95 -22.34
N THR A 195 20.62 -18.80 -23.02
CA THR A 195 21.97 -19.18 -22.59
C THR A 195 23.00 -18.35 -23.34
N PHE A 196 24.06 -17.93 -22.67
CA PHE A 196 25.18 -17.19 -23.27
C PHE A 196 26.39 -18.09 -23.49
N PRO A 197 27.34 -17.66 -24.34
CA PRO A 197 28.57 -18.41 -24.55
C PRO A 197 29.35 -18.54 -23.24
N SER A 198 30.04 -19.66 -23.08
CA SER A 198 31.06 -19.81 -22.04
C SER A 198 32.30 -18.98 -22.35
N VAL A 199 33.14 -18.78 -21.34
CA VAL A 199 34.51 -18.28 -21.54
C VAL A 199 35.31 -19.23 -22.44
N SER A 200 36.30 -18.69 -23.16
CA SER A 200 37.09 -19.43 -24.15
C SER A 200 38.56 -19.07 -24.07
N THR A 201 39.46 -20.02 -24.34
CA THR A 201 40.90 -19.72 -24.45
C THR A 201 41.21 -18.77 -25.61
N ASP A 202 40.35 -18.70 -26.62
CA ASP A 202 40.34 -17.66 -27.64
C ASP A 202 39.55 -16.43 -27.15
N PRO A 203 40.20 -15.29 -26.88
CA PRO A 203 39.56 -14.09 -26.34
C PRO A 203 38.60 -13.42 -27.33
N ASN A 204 38.63 -13.82 -28.60
CA ASN A 204 37.73 -13.28 -29.64
C ASN A 204 36.55 -14.22 -29.95
N ALA A 205 36.46 -15.37 -29.30
CA ALA A 205 35.42 -16.36 -29.60
C ALA A 205 34.00 -15.86 -29.27
N SER A 206 33.87 -14.97 -28.28
CA SER A 206 32.60 -14.37 -27.89
C SER A 206 32.82 -13.06 -27.15
N PHE A 207 31.73 -12.40 -26.77
CA PHE A 207 31.79 -11.22 -25.92
C PHE A 207 32.33 -11.50 -24.51
N GLN A 208 32.41 -12.76 -24.06
CA GLN A 208 32.88 -13.13 -22.73
C GLN A 208 34.40 -13.09 -22.58
N GLY A 209 35.14 -13.22 -23.69
CA GLY A 209 36.60 -13.36 -23.64
C GLY A 209 37.07 -14.62 -22.91
N ARG A 210 38.29 -14.56 -22.38
CA ARG A 210 38.92 -15.64 -21.61
C ARG A 210 38.47 -15.72 -20.18
N PHE A 211 38.20 -14.57 -19.56
CA PHE A 211 37.98 -14.47 -18.12
C PHE A 211 36.59 -13.97 -17.73
N GLY A 212 35.73 -13.72 -18.72
CA GLY A 212 34.41 -13.13 -18.49
C GLY A 212 34.44 -11.60 -18.57
N VAL A 213 33.24 -11.03 -18.58
CA VAL A 213 33.04 -9.57 -18.57
C VAL A 213 32.36 -9.18 -17.27
N SER A 214 32.98 -8.26 -16.55
CA SER A 214 32.61 -7.88 -15.18
C SER A 214 31.42 -6.92 -15.10
N SER A 215 31.13 -6.17 -16.16
CA SER A 215 29.95 -5.28 -16.23
C SER A 215 29.46 -5.11 -17.66
N TYR A 216 28.14 -5.23 -17.85
CA TYR A 216 27.40 -4.84 -19.06
C TYR A 216 25.90 -4.82 -18.79
N LYS A 217 25.13 -4.21 -19.69
CA LYS A 217 23.66 -4.26 -19.70
C LYS A 217 23.17 -5.02 -20.92
N ILE A 218 22.02 -5.67 -20.78
CA ILE A 218 21.36 -6.47 -21.80
C ILE A 218 20.06 -5.78 -22.18
N VAL A 219 19.80 -5.66 -23.48
CA VAL A 219 18.53 -5.12 -23.99
C VAL A 219 18.01 -6.06 -25.06
N GLU A 220 16.82 -6.64 -24.91
CA GLU A 220 16.10 -7.24 -26.05
C GLU A 220 15.33 -6.14 -26.75
N PHE A 221 15.55 -5.89 -28.03
CA PHE A 221 14.85 -4.82 -28.74
C PHE A 221 14.58 -5.26 -30.17
N LYS A 222 13.29 -5.29 -30.51
CA LYS A 222 12.78 -5.86 -31.76
C LYS A 222 13.27 -7.31 -31.94
N ASP A 223 14.03 -7.58 -32.99
CA ASP A 223 14.52 -8.92 -33.34
C ASP A 223 15.90 -9.24 -32.76
N TYR A 224 16.48 -8.37 -31.93
CA TYR A 224 17.87 -8.51 -31.47
C TYR A 224 18.01 -8.44 -29.95
N ILE A 225 19.02 -9.13 -29.43
CA ILE A 225 19.51 -8.96 -28.05
C ILE A 225 20.86 -8.25 -28.12
N TYR A 226 21.01 -7.19 -27.33
CA TYR A 226 22.18 -6.32 -27.27
C TYR A 226 22.91 -6.49 -25.94
N VAL A 227 24.24 -6.52 -25.98
CA VAL A 227 25.15 -6.52 -24.83
C VAL A 227 25.99 -5.26 -24.89
N ILE A 228 25.69 -4.28 -24.04
CA ILE A 228 26.20 -2.90 -24.13
C ILE A 228 27.00 -2.52 -22.88
N GLY A 229 28.11 -1.80 -23.07
CA GLY A 229 28.89 -1.19 -21.98
C GLY A 229 29.86 -2.17 -21.29
N LEU A 230 30.51 -3.03 -22.08
CA LEU A 230 31.38 -4.09 -21.57
C LEU A 230 32.62 -3.56 -20.83
N LYS A 231 32.89 -4.10 -19.64
CA LYS A 231 34.15 -4.00 -18.90
C LYS A 231 34.82 -5.37 -18.83
N GLU A 232 35.96 -5.55 -19.49
CA GLU A 232 36.73 -6.80 -19.40
C GLU A 232 37.38 -7.02 -18.02
N ASP A 233 37.73 -8.26 -17.73
CA ASP A 233 38.56 -8.64 -16.58
C ASP A 233 40.00 -8.11 -16.74
N PHE A 234 40.69 -7.82 -15.63
CA PHE A 234 42.12 -7.44 -15.63
C PHE A 234 42.98 -8.48 -16.35
N ASP A 235 42.68 -9.76 -16.14
CA ASP A 235 43.45 -10.89 -16.66
C ASP A 235 43.27 -11.06 -18.17
N GLU A 236 42.23 -10.45 -18.78
CA GLU A 236 42.01 -10.48 -20.24
C GLU A 236 43.20 -9.87 -21.00
N GLN A 237 43.74 -8.76 -20.49
CA GLN A 237 44.95 -8.12 -21.02
C GLN A 237 46.24 -8.58 -20.32
N ASN A 238 46.12 -9.29 -19.19
CA ASN A 238 47.25 -9.75 -18.38
C ASN A 238 47.03 -11.21 -17.93
N PRO A 239 47.09 -12.21 -18.85
CA PRO A 239 46.61 -13.57 -18.56
C PRO A 239 47.37 -14.34 -17.48
N SER A 240 48.52 -13.83 -17.03
CA SER A 240 49.26 -14.37 -15.89
C SER A 240 48.76 -13.85 -14.54
N GLY A 241 47.72 -13.01 -14.51
CA GLY A 241 47.25 -12.33 -13.31
C GLY A 241 48.20 -11.23 -12.80
N CYS A 242 49.18 -10.85 -13.62
CA CYS A 242 50.23 -9.91 -13.25
C CYS A 242 50.58 -8.99 -14.43
N ARG A 243 50.90 -7.73 -14.10
CA ARG A 243 51.36 -6.73 -15.06
C ARG A 243 52.61 -6.02 -14.56
N ASN A 244 53.58 -5.81 -15.45
CA ASN A 244 54.80 -5.08 -15.13
C ASN A 244 54.52 -3.57 -15.13
N GLU A 245 55.02 -2.85 -14.12
CA GLU A 245 54.85 -1.40 -13.93
C GLU A 245 55.31 -0.59 -15.16
N SER A 246 56.32 -1.09 -15.89
CA SER A 246 56.83 -0.44 -17.11
C SER A 246 55.84 -0.43 -18.28
N GLN A 247 54.76 -1.22 -18.22
CA GLN A 247 53.78 -1.32 -19.30
C GLN A 247 52.72 -0.20 -19.26
N GLY A 248 52.73 0.64 -18.22
CA GLY A 248 51.84 1.79 -18.08
C GLY A 248 50.35 1.44 -17.91
N PRO A 249 49.50 2.46 -17.66
CA PRO A 249 48.07 2.31 -17.48
C PRO A 249 47.37 1.66 -18.69
N PHE A 250 46.26 0.96 -18.45
CA PHE A 250 45.48 0.35 -19.53
C PHE A 250 43.99 0.34 -19.21
N THR A 251 43.16 0.50 -20.24
CA THR A 251 41.70 0.61 -20.14
C THR A 251 41.03 -0.75 -20.29
N THR A 252 40.06 -1.06 -19.43
CA THR A 252 39.24 -2.29 -19.47
C THR A 252 37.82 -2.07 -20.01
N SER A 253 37.34 -0.83 -20.03
CA SER A 253 36.11 -0.50 -20.77
C SER A 253 36.31 -0.67 -22.28
N LYS A 254 35.44 -1.42 -22.93
CA LYS A 254 35.50 -1.68 -24.37
C LYS A 254 34.86 -0.54 -25.18
N ASN A 255 35.38 -0.31 -26.39
CA ASN A 255 34.77 0.54 -27.43
C ASN A 255 33.91 -0.27 -28.41
N VAL A 256 33.41 -1.43 -27.98
CA VAL A 256 32.55 -2.30 -28.76
C VAL A 256 31.37 -2.76 -27.91
N TYR A 257 30.28 -3.11 -28.58
CA TYR A 257 29.15 -3.83 -28.03
C TYR A 257 28.81 -5.00 -28.96
N TYR A 258 27.98 -5.91 -28.47
CA TYR A 258 27.57 -7.08 -29.25
C TYR A 258 26.07 -7.11 -29.44
N ARG A 259 25.62 -7.69 -30.54
CA ARG A 259 24.21 -8.03 -30.75
C ARG A 259 24.05 -9.39 -31.40
N ILE A 260 22.88 -10.00 -31.22
CA ILE A 260 22.51 -11.25 -31.89
C ILE A 260 21.03 -11.21 -32.25
N ASP A 261 20.66 -11.77 -33.40
CA ASP A 261 19.26 -12.07 -33.71
C ASP A 261 18.71 -13.03 -32.65
N LYS A 262 17.60 -12.67 -32.01
CA LYS A 262 17.08 -13.39 -30.84
C LYS A 262 16.65 -14.83 -31.16
N ASN A 263 16.46 -15.17 -32.42
CA ASN A 263 16.12 -16.52 -32.88
C ASN A 263 17.36 -17.38 -33.21
N LYS A 264 18.56 -16.80 -33.25
CA LYS A 264 19.82 -17.57 -33.35
C LYS A 264 20.19 -18.16 -31.99
N ASP A 265 21.06 -19.17 -32.02
CA ASP A 265 21.62 -19.76 -30.81
C ASP A 265 22.54 -18.74 -30.10
N THR A 266 22.05 -18.21 -28.97
CA THR A 266 22.75 -17.24 -28.13
C THR A 266 23.95 -17.82 -27.39
N SER A 267 24.06 -19.15 -27.28
CA SER A 267 25.20 -19.81 -26.64
C SER A 267 26.43 -19.90 -27.54
N MET A 268 26.26 -19.71 -28.85
CA MET A 268 27.36 -19.76 -29.82
C MET A 268 27.94 -18.37 -30.03
N GLY A 269 29.17 -18.15 -29.57
CA GLY A 269 29.88 -16.87 -29.70
C GLY A 269 29.99 -16.34 -31.14
N ALA A 270 30.16 -17.23 -32.13
CA ALA A 270 30.23 -16.87 -33.56
C ALA A 270 28.94 -16.27 -34.14
N ASN A 271 27.80 -16.41 -33.46
CA ASN A 271 26.54 -15.82 -33.88
C ASN A 271 26.39 -14.35 -33.46
N TRP A 272 27.26 -13.85 -32.58
CA TRP A 272 27.20 -12.48 -32.07
C TRP A 272 27.97 -11.51 -32.97
N ASP A 273 27.27 -10.51 -33.48
CA ASP A 273 27.85 -9.41 -34.24
C ASP A 273 28.58 -8.45 -33.29
N LYS A 274 29.83 -8.12 -33.61
CA LYS A 274 30.64 -7.14 -32.89
C LYS A 274 30.57 -5.78 -33.57
N ILE A 275 30.19 -4.74 -32.83
CA ILE A 275 29.97 -3.39 -33.37
C ILE A 275 30.72 -2.35 -32.54
N ASN A 276 31.31 -1.33 -33.18
CA ASN A 276 31.99 -0.23 -32.49
C ASN A 276 30.99 0.73 -31.83
N THR A 277 31.31 1.19 -30.63
CA THR A 277 30.49 2.14 -29.88
C THR A 277 30.69 3.57 -30.41
N PRO A 278 29.63 4.40 -30.51
CA PRO A 278 29.78 5.82 -30.82
C PRO A 278 30.28 6.65 -29.61
N TRP A 279 30.17 6.12 -28.39
CA TRP A 279 30.60 6.76 -27.13
C TRP A 279 32.03 6.38 -26.70
N GLY A 280 32.75 5.59 -27.51
CA GLY A 280 34.11 5.15 -27.20
C GLY A 280 34.20 4.13 -26.06
N GLN A 281 35.36 4.08 -25.40
CA GLN A 281 35.65 3.13 -24.30
C GLN A 281 34.92 3.52 -23.01
N ARG A 282 33.62 3.19 -22.91
CA ARG A 282 32.79 3.44 -21.73
C ARG A 282 31.97 2.22 -21.34
N SER A 283 31.88 1.98 -20.03
CA SER A 283 31.02 1.00 -19.36
C SER A 283 30.06 1.72 -18.40
N ASN A 284 29.25 0.97 -17.64
CA ASN A 284 28.30 1.51 -16.64
C ASN A 284 27.40 2.63 -17.20
N LEU A 285 26.97 2.46 -18.45
CA LEU A 285 26.16 3.43 -19.19
C LEU A 285 24.74 3.52 -18.62
N SER A 286 24.14 4.71 -18.72
CA SER A 286 22.67 4.83 -18.60
C SER A 286 22.06 4.42 -19.93
N ILE A 287 21.16 3.43 -19.88
CA ILE A 287 20.50 2.89 -21.05
C ILE A 287 19.01 2.99 -20.82
N ARG A 288 18.31 3.53 -21.82
CA ARG A 288 16.86 3.61 -21.86
C ARG A 288 16.34 3.09 -23.19
N TYR A 289 15.07 2.76 -23.28
CA TYR A 289 14.44 2.29 -24.51
C TYR A 289 12.96 2.66 -24.55
N ASP A 290 12.41 2.81 -25.74
CA ASP A 290 10.98 2.89 -26.00
C ASP A 290 10.64 1.94 -27.16
N GLU A 291 9.40 1.93 -27.63
CA GLU A 291 8.96 1.08 -28.76
C GLU A 291 9.77 1.31 -30.07
N ASN A 292 10.45 2.45 -30.20
CA ASN A 292 11.09 2.92 -31.42
C ASN A 292 12.62 2.91 -31.37
N LYS A 293 13.22 3.18 -30.21
CA LYS A 293 14.66 3.43 -30.05
C LYS A 293 15.26 2.85 -28.77
N ILE A 294 16.55 2.53 -28.84
CA ILE A 294 17.45 2.41 -27.69
C ILE A 294 18.21 3.73 -27.54
N TYR A 295 18.39 4.19 -26.31
CA TYR A 295 19.17 5.37 -25.94
C TYR A 295 20.30 5.00 -24.99
N VAL A 296 21.46 5.62 -25.17
CA VAL A 296 22.65 5.45 -24.34
C VAL A 296 23.21 6.82 -23.97
N THR A 297 23.62 7.01 -22.73
CA THR A 297 24.28 8.23 -22.28
C THR A 297 25.18 7.99 -21.05
N LYS A 298 25.99 8.98 -20.71
CA LYS A 298 26.90 9.00 -19.55
C LYS A 298 27.91 7.85 -19.59
N GLY A 299 28.11 7.19 -18.46
CA GLY A 299 29.04 6.08 -18.28
C GLY A 299 30.38 6.47 -17.68
N GLU A 300 31.25 5.48 -17.61
CA GLU A 300 32.56 5.54 -16.98
C GLU A 300 33.59 4.86 -17.89
N ARG A 301 34.82 5.38 -17.94
CA ARG A 301 35.95 4.62 -18.43
C ARG A 301 36.70 4.05 -17.25
N VAL A 302 36.76 2.72 -17.18
CA VAL A 302 37.51 1.99 -16.18
C VAL A 302 38.87 1.63 -16.75
N TYR A 303 39.91 1.91 -15.98
CA TYR A 303 41.29 1.63 -16.35
C TYR A 303 42.11 1.29 -15.10
N TYR A 304 43.21 0.58 -15.29
CA TYR A 304 44.14 0.27 -14.21
C TYR A 304 45.37 1.16 -14.30
N GLU A 305 45.83 1.62 -13.14
CA GLU A 305 47.08 2.35 -12.96
C GLU A 305 47.88 1.72 -11.81
N ASN A 306 49.20 1.78 -11.88
CA ASN A 306 50.05 1.32 -10.78
C ASN A 306 50.04 2.38 -9.66
N ASP A 307 49.62 1.97 -8.47
CA ASP A 307 49.76 2.77 -7.26
C ASP A 307 51.11 2.46 -6.60
N SER A 308 52.07 3.36 -6.80
CA SER A 308 53.43 3.23 -6.31
C SER A 308 53.53 3.24 -4.78
N SER A 309 52.50 3.72 -4.07
CA SER A 309 52.48 3.75 -2.60
C SER A 309 52.23 2.38 -1.97
N ILE A 310 51.57 1.48 -2.71
CA ILE A 310 51.21 0.13 -2.24
C ILE A 310 51.69 -0.97 -3.19
N SER A 311 52.43 -0.62 -4.24
CA SER A 311 52.98 -1.51 -5.28
C SER A 311 51.93 -2.47 -5.86
N LYS A 312 50.74 -1.93 -6.19
CA LYS A 312 49.62 -2.69 -6.75
C LYS A 312 48.97 -1.95 -7.91
N TRP A 313 48.46 -2.72 -8.87
CA TRP A 313 47.54 -2.20 -9.88
C TRP A 313 46.18 -1.97 -9.24
N VAL A 314 45.65 -0.76 -9.39
CA VAL A 314 44.35 -0.37 -8.82
C VAL A 314 43.40 0.08 -9.92
N ASP A 315 42.14 -0.29 -9.80
CA ASP A 315 41.07 0.24 -10.65
C ASP A 315 40.92 1.76 -10.44
N LYS A 316 40.89 2.50 -11.54
CA LYS A 316 40.59 3.93 -11.62
C LYS A 316 39.40 4.14 -12.55
N TYR A 317 38.68 5.24 -12.31
CA TYR A 317 37.43 5.57 -12.98
C TYR A 317 37.47 7.00 -13.48
N GLU A 318 37.32 7.17 -14.80
CA GLU A 318 37.03 8.47 -15.42
C GLU A 318 35.52 8.55 -15.66
N LYS A 319 34.84 9.46 -14.94
CA LYS A 319 33.39 9.63 -15.02
C LYS A 319 33.00 10.62 -16.12
N PHE A 320 32.00 10.26 -16.93
CA PHE A 320 31.44 11.14 -17.96
C PHE A 320 30.10 11.77 -17.52
N GLU A 321 30.02 12.21 -16.26
CA GLU A 321 28.79 12.81 -15.69
C GLU A 321 28.42 14.13 -16.36
N ASN A 322 29.40 14.92 -16.82
CA ASN A 322 29.19 16.20 -17.50
C ASN A 322 28.96 16.08 -19.01
N ASP A 323 29.11 14.88 -19.59
CA ASP A 323 28.82 14.66 -21.01
C ASP A 323 27.32 14.48 -21.19
N ASN A 324 26.64 15.46 -21.78
CA ASN A 324 25.19 15.43 -22.01
C ASN A 324 24.81 14.80 -23.35
N THR A 325 25.76 14.20 -24.07
CA THR A 325 25.47 13.51 -25.33
C THR A 325 24.56 12.31 -25.05
N ILE A 326 23.46 12.24 -25.79
CA ILE A 326 22.54 11.11 -25.79
C ILE A 326 22.61 10.51 -27.18
N TRP A 327 23.07 9.26 -27.26
CA TRP A 327 23.07 8.50 -28.50
C TRP A 327 21.79 7.69 -28.58
N SER A 328 21.17 7.63 -29.75
CA SER A 328 20.01 6.77 -30.00
C SER A 328 20.15 5.98 -31.27
N THR A 329 19.39 4.89 -31.36
CA THR A 329 19.35 4.02 -32.54
C THR A 329 18.01 3.33 -32.66
N THR A 330 17.54 3.13 -33.90
CA THR A 330 16.30 2.39 -34.20
C THR A 330 16.56 0.93 -34.61
N ASP A 331 17.80 0.57 -34.91
CA ASP A 331 18.22 -0.75 -35.42
C ASP A 331 19.43 -1.34 -34.66
N GLY A 332 20.02 -0.57 -33.75
CA GLY A 332 21.18 -0.98 -32.98
C GLY A 332 22.47 -1.08 -33.78
N VAL A 333 22.57 -0.38 -34.91
CA VAL A 333 23.80 -0.24 -35.73
C VAL A 333 24.04 1.21 -36.09
N ASN A 334 23.00 1.89 -36.57
CA ASN A 334 23.07 3.28 -36.98
C ASN A 334 22.70 4.16 -35.78
N TRP A 335 23.72 4.77 -35.19
CA TRP A 335 23.58 5.65 -34.03
C TRP A 335 23.59 7.13 -34.45
N GLN A 336 22.73 7.91 -33.82
CA GLN A 336 22.65 9.37 -33.99
C GLN A 336 22.67 10.05 -32.63
N VAL A 337 23.01 11.33 -32.60
CA VAL A 337 22.93 12.15 -31.38
C VAL A 337 21.55 12.79 -31.31
N GLU A 338 20.87 12.62 -30.18
CA GLU A 338 19.58 13.25 -29.93
C GLU A 338 19.75 14.77 -29.72
N PRO A 339 18.85 15.60 -30.26
CA PRO A 339 18.94 17.05 -30.15
C PRO A 339 18.62 17.57 -28.74
N ASN A 340 17.89 16.79 -27.92
CA ASN A 340 17.54 17.10 -26.53
C ASN A 340 17.21 15.81 -25.76
N SER A 341 16.99 15.95 -24.44
CA SER A 341 16.73 14.81 -23.55
C SER A 341 15.27 14.36 -23.49
N SER A 342 14.31 15.07 -24.09
CA SER A 342 12.89 14.83 -23.84
C SER A 342 12.44 13.41 -24.17
N ALA A 343 12.87 12.85 -25.30
CA ALA A 343 12.53 11.48 -25.67
C ALA A 343 13.19 10.45 -24.72
N TYR A 344 14.46 10.68 -24.38
CA TYR A 344 15.20 9.86 -23.42
C TYR A 344 14.58 9.89 -22.01
N ASP A 345 14.19 11.06 -21.52
CA ASP A 345 13.63 11.25 -20.19
C ASP A 345 12.27 10.57 -20.03
N ASN A 346 11.51 10.45 -21.12
CA ASN A 346 10.23 9.75 -21.21
C ASN A 346 10.35 8.23 -21.49
N ALA A 347 11.53 7.74 -21.85
CA ALA A 347 11.77 6.34 -22.18
C ALA A 347 12.01 5.47 -20.93
N ASP A 348 11.75 4.17 -21.06
CA ASP A 348 11.91 3.18 -20.00
C ASP A 348 13.39 2.93 -19.68
N SER A 349 13.72 2.83 -18.39
CA SER A 349 15.10 2.70 -17.92
C SER A 349 15.51 1.25 -17.68
N VAL A 350 16.70 0.89 -18.15
CA VAL A 350 17.39 -0.34 -17.75
C VAL A 350 18.16 -0.06 -16.46
N TYR A 351 17.49 -0.28 -15.31
CA TYR A 351 17.97 0.08 -13.98
C TYR A 351 19.19 -0.74 -13.52
N SER A 352 20.18 -0.08 -12.90
CA SER A 352 21.43 -0.72 -12.45
C SER A 352 21.31 -1.54 -11.16
N ARG A 353 20.24 -1.37 -10.37
CA ARG A 353 20.14 -1.99 -9.03
C ARG A 353 19.41 -3.32 -9.03
N ASP A 354 18.37 -3.47 -9.87
CA ASP A 354 17.47 -4.62 -9.82
C ASP A 354 17.36 -5.37 -11.17
N SER A 355 17.77 -4.77 -12.30
CA SER A 355 17.72 -5.46 -13.60
C SER A 355 18.74 -4.89 -14.61
N TYR A 356 19.90 -5.56 -14.73
CA TYR A 356 20.85 -5.32 -15.83
C TYR A 356 20.31 -5.76 -17.20
N ILE A 357 19.01 -6.02 -17.30
CA ILE A 357 18.28 -6.58 -18.42
C ILE A 357 16.99 -5.75 -18.58
N GLY A 358 16.66 -5.37 -19.81
CA GLY A 358 15.41 -4.69 -20.15
C GLY A 358 15.06 -4.89 -21.62
N GLY A 359 14.06 -4.16 -22.09
CA GLY A 359 13.60 -4.24 -23.48
C GLY A 359 12.33 -5.06 -23.66
N ASP A 360 12.10 -5.50 -24.90
CA ASP A 360 10.92 -6.24 -25.38
C ASP A 360 10.90 -7.71 -24.92
N LEU A 361 11.20 -7.96 -23.65
CA LEU A 361 11.18 -9.31 -23.08
C LEU A 361 9.75 -9.85 -23.05
N PRO A 362 9.53 -11.14 -23.35
CA PRO A 362 8.20 -11.73 -23.29
C PRO A 362 7.58 -11.57 -21.89
N PRO A 363 6.36 -11.01 -21.78
CA PRO A 363 5.71 -10.86 -20.48
C PRO A 363 5.34 -12.23 -19.92
N ILE A 364 5.68 -12.45 -18.65
CA ILE A 364 5.18 -13.60 -17.89
C ILE A 364 3.88 -13.16 -17.22
N GLN A 365 2.76 -13.71 -17.69
CA GLN A 365 1.44 -13.28 -17.27
C GLN A 365 1.22 -13.59 -15.78
N LYS A 366 1.07 -12.54 -14.97
CA LYS A 366 0.60 -12.66 -13.58
C LYS A 366 -0.85 -13.13 -13.57
N LYS A 367 -1.20 -13.97 -12.60
CA LYS A 367 -2.60 -14.37 -12.41
C LYS A 367 -3.43 -13.19 -11.95
N ILE A 368 -4.73 -13.26 -12.23
CA ILE A 368 -5.69 -12.27 -11.71
C ILE A 368 -5.76 -12.46 -10.20
N ARG A 369 -5.41 -11.39 -9.47
CA ARG A 369 -5.46 -11.40 -8.01
C ARG A 369 -6.91 -11.44 -7.52
N THR A 370 -7.14 -12.21 -6.46
CA THR A 370 -8.41 -12.19 -5.75
C THR A 370 -8.56 -10.84 -5.04
N PRO A 371 -9.66 -10.09 -5.27
CA PRO A 371 -9.91 -8.85 -4.54
C PRO A 371 -9.90 -9.07 -3.03
N GLU A 372 -9.32 -8.13 -2.28
CA GLU A 372 -9.42 -8.18 -0.82
C GLU A 372 -10.88 -7.99 -0.39
N GLU A 373 -11.27 -8.70 0.66
CA GLU A 373 -12.59 -8.54 1.27
C GLU A 373 -12.73 -7.13 1.86
N PRO A 374 -13.83 -6.41 1.55
CA PRO A 374 -13.99 -5.04 1.99
C PRO A 374 -14.13 -4.94 3.51
N ASN A 375 -13.79 -3.77 4.05
CA ASN A 375 -13.97 -3.42 5.46
C ASN A 375 -15.43 -3.06 5.83
N TRP A 376 -16.35 -3.29 4.89
CA TRP A 376 -17.80 -3.17 5.07
C TRP A 376 -18.47 -4.49 4.75
N ILE A 377 -19.73 -4.60 5.14
CA ILE A 377 -20.59 -5.74 4.86
C ILE A 377 -21.85 -5.26 4.15
N LYS A 378 -22.46 -6.12 3.34
CA LYS A 378 -23.79 -5.89 2.77
C LYS A 378 -24.77 -6.88 3.39
N LEU A 379 -25.93 -6.42 3.83
CA LEU A 379 -27.02 -7.28 4.31
C LEU A 379 -28.15 -7.39 3.25
N ASP A 380 -29.05 -8.35 3.41
CA ASP A 380 -30.15 -8.67 2.46
C ASP A 380 -31.18 -7.55 2.36
N ASN A 381 -31.20 -6.63 3.33
CA ASN A 381 -31.95 -5.39 3.23
C ASN A 381 -31.39 -4.43 2.15
N GLY A 382 -30.34 -4.84 1.43
CA GLY A 382 -29.73 -4.12 0.31
C GLY A 382 -28.72 -3.07 0.75
N ARG A 383 -28.49 -2.90 2.05
CA ARG A 383 -27.67 -1.83 2.62
C ARG A 383 -26.30 -2.32 3.05
N TYR A 384 -25.39 -1.37 3.10
CA TYR A 384 -24.00 -1.56 3.44
C TYR A 384 -23.75 -1.00 4.84
N TYR A 385 -22.97 -1.73 5.62
CA TYR A 385 -22.63 -1.38 7.00
C TYR A 385 -21.14 -1.52 7.22
N LYS A 386 -20.58 -0.64 8.03
CA LYS A 386 -19.27 -0.85 8.63
C LYS A 386 -19.28 -0.34 10.07
N SER A 387 -18.41 -0.89 10.89
CA SER A 387 -18.04 -0.28 12.15
C SER A 387 -17.25 1.00 11.85
N ASP A 388 -17.68 2.13 12.38
CA ASP A 388 -16.79 3.26 12.54
C ASP A 388 -15.93 3.00 13.76
N ASN A 389 -14.64 2.75 13.52
CA ASN A 389 -13.65 2.62 14.58
C ASN A 389 -12.93 3.98 14.80
N SER A 390 -13.58 5.08 14.40
CA SER A 390 -13.22 6.46 14.73
C SER A 390 -13.92 7.04 15.99
N PRO A 391 -14.35 6.28 17.02
CA PRO A 391 -15.01 6.90 18.18
C PRO A 391 -14.03 7.73 19.02
N TYR A 392 -12.75 7.74 18.66
CA TYR A 392 -11.76 8.65 19.20
C TYR A 392 -11.37 9.70 18.17
N SER A 393 -11.71 10.97 18.43
CA SER A 393 -11.10 12.05 17.66
C SER A 393 -9.58 11.98 17.82
N THR A 394 -8.84 12.06 16.71
CA THR A 394 -7.38 12.06 16.76
C THR A 394 -6.89 13.44 17.15
N TYR A 395 -6.17 13.53 18.26
CA TYR A 395 -5.55 14.76 18.73
C TYR A 395 -4.04 14.66 18.52
N THR A 396 -3.43 15.60 17.77
CA THR A 396 -1.99 15.55 17.47
C THR A 396 -1.25 16.62 18.25
N ILE A 397 -0.33 16.20 19.12
CA ILE A 397 0.59 17.10 19.85
C ILE A 397 2.02 16.61 19.60
N ASN A 398 2.95 17.51 19.30
CA ASN A 398 4.38 17.18 19.08
C ASN A 398 4.62 16.07 18.05
N LYS A 399 3.81 16.03 16.97
CA LYS A 399 3.83 15.00 15.93
C LYS A 399 3.49 13.58 16.42
N LYS A 400 2.96 13.43 17.63
CA LYS A 400 2.36 12.20 18.15
C LYS A 400 0.84 12.34 18.10
N THR A 401 0.16 11.30 17.62
CA THR A 401 -1.31 11.25 17.55
C THR A 401 -1.86 10.46 18.74
N TYR A 402 -2.91 11.00 19.33
CA TYR A 402 -3.59 10.50 20.52
C TYR A 402 -5.08 10.29 20.20
N TYR A 403 -5.70 9.33 20.85
CA TYR A 403 -7.11 8.97 20.65
C TYR A 403 -7.94 9.53 21.82
N VAL A 404 -8.84 10.49 21.56
CA VAL A 404 -9.65 11.13 22.62
C VAL A 404 -11.14 10.84 22.46
N PRO A 405 -11.85 10.44 23.54
CA PRO A 405 -13.21 9.92 23.46
C PRO A 405 -14.19 11.00 22.96
N ILE A 406 -15.29 10.56 22.36
CA ILE A 406 -16.38 11.45 21.98
C ILE A 406 -17.22 11.81 23.23
N PRO A 407 -17.34 13.09 23.59
CA PRO A 407 -18.17 13.53 24.70
C PRO A 407 -19.67 13.52 24.32
N PRO A 408 -20.59 13.56 25.30
CA PRO A 408 -22.05 13.57 25.06
C PRO A 408 -22.51 14.95 24.54
N TYR A 409 -22.27 15.23 23.25
CA TYR A 409 -22.51 16.54 22.65
C TYR A 409 -23.93 17.08 22.85
N GLU A 410 -24.96 16.23 22.76
CA GLU A 410 -26.35 16.65 22.93
C GLU A 410 -26.66 17.08 24.37
N GLU A 411 -26.10 16.39 25.37
CA GLU A 411 -26.25 16.77 26.78
C GLU A 411 -25.47 18.06 27.09
N ILE A 412 -24.28 18.22 26.51
CA ILE A 412 -23.47 19.45 26.61
C ILE A 412 -24.21 20.63 25.98
N ARG A 413 -24.78 20.45 24.79
CA ARG A 413 -25.56 21.47 24.10
C ARG A 413 -26.80 21.86 24.90
N ALA A 414 -27.53 20.88 25.44
CA ALA A 414 -28.69 21.17 26.30
C ALA A 414 -28.29 21.93 27.57
N ALA A 415 -27.16 21.60 28.19
CA ALA A 415 -26.63 22.33 29.34
C ALA A 415 -26.25 23.78 28.95
N TYR A 416 -25.57 23.96 27.83
CA TYR A 416 -25.23 25.29 27.29
C TYR A 416 -26.48 26.13 26.98
N ASP A 417 -27.47 25.57 26.30
CA ASP A 417 -28.73 26.24 25.95
C ASP A 417 -29.54 26.63 27.20
N SER A 418 -29.33 25.91 28.32
CA SER A 418 -29.89 26.27 29.64
C SER A 418 -29.11 27.37 30.38
N GLY A 419 -28.03 27.89 29.79
CA GLY A 419 -27.20 28.98 30.33
C GLY A 419 -26.02 28.53 31.19
N GLN A 420 -25.64 27.25 31.15
CA GLN A 420 -24.48 26.76 31.90
C GLN A 420 -23.17 27.04 31.16
N GLU A 421 -22.08 27.26 31.92
CA GLU A 421 -20.72 27.45 31.37
C GLU A 421 -19.78 26.25 31.60
N TYR A 422 -20.27 25.25 32.35
CA TYR A 422 -19.57 24.02 32.71
C TYR A 422 -20.51 22.83 32.53
N PHE A 423 -19.96 21.69 32.10
CA PHE A 423 -20.64 20.40 32.06
C PHE A 423 -19.79 19.40 32.85
N THR A 424 -20.42 18.54 33.65
CA THR A 424 -19.71 17.55 34.47
C THR A 424 -19.93 16.16 33.92
N ILE A 425 -18.84 15.49 33.57
CA ILE A 425 -18.89 14.09 33.17
C ILE A 425 -19.12 13.20 34.38
N THR A 426 -20.24 12.51 34.39
CA THR A 426 -20.52 11.38 35.30
C THR A 426 -19.90 10.07 34.83
N GLU A 427 -19.71 9.12 35.76
CA GLU A 427 -19.29 7.75 35.47
C GLU A 427 -20.19 7.03 34.46
N ALA A 428 -21.49 7.34 34.43
CA ALA A 428 -22.42 6.76 33.47
C ALA A 428 -22.06 7.11 32.03
N HIS A 429 -21.61 8.34 31.76
CA HIS A 429 -21.18 8.74 30.42
C HIS A 429 -19.93 7.98 29.96
N ILE A 430 -19.03 7.61 30.89
CA ILE A 430 -17.83 6.82 30.59
C ILE A 430 -18.20 5.38 30.27
N LYS A 431 -19.11 4.79 31.05
CA LYS A 431 -19.61 3.42 30.79
C LYS A 431 -20.28 3.29 29.43
N SER A 432 -20.83 4.38 28.88
CA SER A 432 -21.37 4.44 27.52
C SER A 432 -20.40 5.00 26.47
N ALA A 433 -19.22 5.49 26.85
CA ALA A 433 -18.28 6.14 25.92
C ALA A 433 -17.63 5.16 24.93
N GLY A 434 -17.69 3.85 25.23
CA GLY A 434 -17.21 2.78 24.36
C GLY A 434 -18.25 2.22 23.40
N LEU A 435 -19.41 2.86 23.18
CA LEU A 435 -20.42 2.35 22.25
C LEU A 435 -19.89 2.33 20.82
N ASN A 436 -20.06 1.20 20.12
CA ASN A 436 -19.75 1.08 18.69
C ASN A 436 -20.46 2.20 17.91
N GLN A 437 -19.77 2.88 17.02
CA GLN A 437 -20.44 3.65 15.98
C GLN A 437 -20.59 2.76 14.75
N PHE A 438 -21.81 2.69 14.22
CA PHE A 438 -22.07 2.01 12.95
C PHE A 438 -22.38 3.05 11.89
N LEU A 439 -21.89 2.78 10.69
CA LEU A 439 -22.13 3.60 9.52
C LEU A 439 -22.94 2.79 8.53
N THR A 440 -23.90 3.44 7.88
CA THR A 440 -24.72 2.81 6.85
C THR A 440 -24.63 3.55 5.51
N LYS A 441 -24.90 2.80 4.45
CA LYS A 441 -25.05 3.32 3.10
C LYS A 441 -26.10 2.53 2.32
N ASP A 442 -26.85 3.22 1.47
CA ASP A 442 -27.88 2.66 0.58
C ASP A 442 -27.29 2.17 -0.76
N LYS A 443 -26.07 2.60 -1.09
CA LYS A 443 -25.34 2.25 -2.31
C LYS A 443 -23.98 1.64 -1.99
N GLU A 444 -23.45 0.89 -2.95
CA GLU A 444 -22.12 0.30 -2.83
C GLU A 444 -21.07 1.39 -2.62
N PRO A 445 -20.24 1.30 -1.55
CA PRO A 445 -19.29 2.36 -1.23
C PRO A 445 -18.13 2.42 -2.23
N ASN A 446 -17.89 3.60 -2.81
CA ASN A 446 -16.62 3.92 -3.45
C ASN A 446 -15.57 4.38 -2.41
N LYS A 447 -14.30 4.37 -2.80
CA LYS A 447 -13.14 4.54 -1.90
C LYS A 447 -13.08 5.89 -1.16
N ASP A 448 -13.85 6.90 -1.59
CA ASP A 448 -13.77 8.28 -1.10
C ASP A 448 -15.15 8.93 -0.85
N GLU A 449 -16.20 8.13 -0.63
CA GLU A 449 -17.54 8.67 -0.42
C GLU A 449 -17.96 8.72 1.05
N ASP A 450 -18.71 9.76 1.40
CA ASP A 450 -19.29 9.95 2.72
C ASP A 450 -20.19 8.78 3.12
N TRP A 451 -20.06 8.37 4.38
CA TRP A 451 -20.87 7.36 5.04
C TRP A 451 -21.85 8.06 6.00
N THR A 452 -23.06 7.52 6.15
CA THR A 452 -24.03 8.07 7.09
C THR A 452 -23.86 7.42 8.46
N VAL A 453 -23.57 8.22 9.48
CA VAL A 453 -23.51 7.75 10.88
C VAL A 453 -24.92 7.39 11.35
N ILE A 454 -25.05 6.24 12.02
CA ILE A 454 -26.34 5.75 12.53
C ILE A 454 -26.74 6.43 13.87
N THR A 455 -25.88 7.29 14.45
CA THR A 455 -26.18 8.01 15.71
C THR A 455 -27.21 9.14 15.56
N PRO A 456 -27.97 9.47 16.63
CA PRO A 456 -27.95 8.89 17.97
C PRO A 456 -29.23 8.10 18.25
N ILE A 457 -29.14 6.78 18.33
CA ILE A 457 -30.31 5.95 18.57
C ILE A 457 -30.08 5.13 19.82
N ASP A 458 -31.11 5.10 20.67
CA ASP A 458 -31.16 4.36 21.92
C ASP A 458 -30.71 2.92 21.68
N TYR A 459 -29.51 2.57 22.12
CA TYR A 459 -29.12 1.19 22.37
C TYR A 459 -30.01 0.67 23.50
N THR A 460 -30.60 -0.50 23.33
CA THR A 460 -31.58 -1.06 24.28
C THR A 460 -31.04 -1.20 25.71
N ASP A 461 -29.71 -1.32 25.90
CA ASP A 461 -29.18 -1.86 27.16
C ASP A 461 -28.00 -1.12 27.81
N LYS A 462 -27.64 0.11 27.41
CA LYS A 462 -26.46 0.84 27.96
C LYS A 462 -25.18 -0.04 28.06
N LEU A 463 -25.08 -1.07 27.22
CA LEU A 463 -23.98 -2.02 27.22
C LEU A 463 -22.77 -1.34 26.59
N MET A 464 -21.63 -1.35 27.26
CA MET A 464 -20.38 -0.90 26.68
C MET A 464 -19.98 -1.90 25.57
N VAL A 465 -20.09 -1.48 24.31
CA VAL A 465 -19.75 -2.34 23.17
C VAL A 465 -18.32 -2.05 22.74
N TRP A 466 -17.35 -2.68 23.39
CA TRP A 466 -15.93 -2.41 23.18
C TRP A 466 -15.51 -2.46 21.71
N GLN A 467 -15.16 -1.30 21.16
CA GLN A 467 -14.42 -1.20 19.90
C GLN A 467 -12.99 -0.83 20.20
N SER A 468 -12.08 -1.66 19.69
CA SER A 468 -10.73 -1.22 19.39
C SER A 468 -10.19 -2.15 18.31
N GLY A 469 -10.85 -2.15 17.16
CA GLY A 469 -10.47 -2.98 16.02
C GLY A 469 -10.10 -2.11 14.84
N GLY A 470 -9.18 -2.58 14.00
CA GLY A 470 -8.97 -1.97 12.68
C GLY A 470 -10.24 -2.16 11.85
N GLU A 471 -10.36 -1.55 10.67
CA GLU A 471 -11.59 -1.62 9.85
C GLU A 471 -12.03 -3.06 9.43
N LYS A 472 -11.26 -4.10 9.76
CA LYS A 472 -11.43 -5.51 9.32
C LYS A 472 -12.26 -6.39 10.26
N VAL A 473 -12.89 -5.82 11.29
CA VAL A 473 -13.54 -6.56 12.39
C VAL A 473 -15.01 -6.91 12.18
N MET A 474 -15.65 -6.40 11.13
CA MET A 474 -17.06 -6.67 10.82
C MET A 474 -17.21 -7.70 9.69
N LEU A 475 -18.15 -8.64 9.85
CA LEU A 475 -18.42 -9.75 8.94
C LEU A 475 -19.92 -9.89 8.68
N ASN A 476 -20.28 -10.34 7.47
CA ASN A 476 -21.61 -10.88 7.21
C ASN A 476 -21.52 -12.41 7.28
N ILE A 477 -22.17 -12.97 8.30
CA ILE A 477 -22.37 -14.41 8.48
C ILE A 477 -23.86 -14.71 8.35
N ASN A 478 -24.28 -15.38 7.28
CA ASN A 478 -25.68 -15.74 7.04
C ASN A 478 -26.66 -14.57 7.23
N ASN A 479 -26.32 -13.44 6.63
CA ASN A 479 -27.08 -12.18 6.71
C ASN A 479 -27.19 -11.60 8.13
N LYS A 480 -26.28 -11.97 9.03
CA LYS A 480 -26.11 -11.35 10.33
C LYS A 480 -24.81 -10.56 10.37
N ALA A 481 -24.88 -9.36 10.90
CA ALA A 481 -23.70 -8.57 11.18
C ALA A 481 -23.00 -9.12 12.43
N VAL A 482 -21.76 -9.57 12.25
CA VAL A 482 -20.90 -10.06 13.33
C VAL A 482 -19.72 -9.12 13.47
N GLN A 483 -19.54 -8.57 14.66
CA GLN A 483 -18.51 -7.59 14.99
C GLN A 483 -17.54 -8.20 16.01
N LEU A 484 -16.31 -8.49 15.60
CA LEU A 484 -15.28 -9.04 16.47
C LEU A 484 -14.76 -8.00 17.47
N VAL A 485 -14.40 -8.46 18.66
CA VAL A 485 -13.71 -7.64 19.67
C VAL A 485 -12.21 -7.83 19.51
N ASP A 486 -11.47 -6.75 19.28
CA ASP A 486 -10.02 -6.79 19.07
C ASP A 486 -9.30 -6.37 20.35
N TYR A 487 -8.90 -7.37 21.13
CA TYR A 487 -8.28 -7.15 22.45
C TYR A 487 -6.86 -6.58 22.38
N GLU A 488 -6.17 -6.68 21.24
CA GLU A 488 -4.83 -6.08 21.07
C GLU A 488 -4.94 -4.57 21.16
N GLN A 489 -5.87 -3.95 20.42
CA GLN A 489 -5.93 -2.49 20.46
C GLN A 489 -6.56 -1.96 21.75
N ILE A 490 -7.42 -2.73 22.44
CA ILE A 490 -7.96 -2.38 23.77
C ILE A 490 -6.74 -2.26 24.71
N GLU A 491 -5.83 -3.23 24.63
CA GLU A 491 -4.61 -3.26 25.43
C GLU A 491 -3.64 -2.13 25.06
N VAL A 492 -3.43 -1.87 23.77
CA VAL A 492 -2.62 -0.75 23.29
C VAL A 492 -3.20 0.58 23.77
N MET A 493 -4.52 0.77 23.69
CA MET A 493 -5.20 1.96 24.18
C MET A 493 -4.99 2.14 25.68
N TYR A 494 -5.21 1.10 26.47
CA TYR A 494 -4.98 1.12 27.92
C TYR A 494 -3.53 1.47 28.28
N ASN A 495 -2.56 0.93 27.55
CA ASN A 495 -1.15 1.21 27.82
C ASN A 495 -0.76 2.63 27.40
N THR A 496 -1.33 3.15 26.31
CA THR A 496 -1.02 4.49 25.81
C THR A 496 -1.68 5.58 26.64
N ILE A 497 -2.93 5.38 27.11
CA ILE A 497 -3.69 6.41 27.84
C ILE A 497 -3.02 6.86 29.14
N LYS A 498 -2.16 6.02 29.73
CA LYS A 498 -1.35 6.34 30.92
C LYS A 498 -0.40 7.53 30.72
N GLU A 499 -0.09 7.88 29.46
CA GLU A 499 0.78 9.00 29.11
C GLU A 499 0.02 10.28 28.72
N TYR A 500 -1.32 10.29 28.85
CA TYR A 500 -2.16 11.36 28.28
C TYR A 500 -2.20 12.65 29.09
N SER A 501 -1.39 12.79 30.15
CA SER A 501 -1.34 14.03 30.94
C SER A 501 -1.05 15.27 30.08
N ILE A 502 -0.23 15.15 29.03
CA ILE A 502 0.02 16.25 28.08
C ILE A 502 -1.24 16.63 27.27
N VAL A 503 -2.02 15.63 26.86
CA VAL A 503 -3.26 15.83 26.09
C VAL A 503 -4.33 16.44 26.98
N ILE A 504 -4.51 15.90 28.19
CA ILE A 504 -5.45 16.42 29.18
C ILE A 504 -5.15 17.90 29.47
N ASN A 505 -3.88 18.23 29.76
CA ASN A 505 -3.48 19.62 30.04
C ASN A 505 -3.76 20.56 28.86
N ASP A 506 -3.52 20.10 27.63
CA ASP A 506 -3.78 20.90 26.43
C ASP A 506 -5.29 21.10 26.21
N LEU A 507 -6.10 20.04 26.33
CA LEU A 507 -7.56 20.13 26.24
C LEU A 507 -8.14 21.10 27.28
N ARG A 508 -7.68 21.04 28.53
CA ARG A 508 -8.07 21.97 29.61
C ARG A 508 -7.69 23.41 29.30
N LYS A 509 -6.47 23.61 28.78
CA LYS A 509 -5.99 24.94 28.38
C LYS A 509 -6.88 25.50 27.26
N THR A 510 -7.14 24.71 26.21
CA THR A 510 -8.00 25.11 25.10
C THR A 510 -9.43 25.40 25.56
N ALA A 511 -10.00 24.55 26.42
CA ALA A 511 -11.33 24.79 27.01
C ALA A 511 -11.41 26.13 27.74
N LYS A 512 -10.40 26.44 28.56
CA LYS A 512 -10.29 27.72 29.27
C LYS A 512 -10.17 28.90 28.32
N GLU A 513 -9.30 28.80 27.32
CA GLU A 513 -9.09 29.88 26.35
C GLU A 513 -10.36 30.18 25.53
N LEU A 514 -11.12 29.14 25.14
CA LEU A 514 -12.40 29.28 24.46
C LEU A 514 -13.47 29.90 25.35
N ARG A 515 -13.51 29.54 26.64
CA ARG A 515 -14.45 30.14 27.62
C ARG A 515 -14.13 31.61 27.89
N ASP A 516 -12.85 31.94 28.05
CA ASP A 516 -12.37 33.28 28.39
C ASP A 516 -12.29 34.21 27.17
N GLY A 517 -12.43 33.67 25.94
CA GLY A 517 -12.32 34.42 24.70
C GLY A 517 -10.89 34.77 24.31
N THR A 518 -9.91 34.01 24.79
CA THR A 518 -8.48 34.18 24.50
C THR A 518 -7.93 33.13 23.54
N TYR A 519 -8.77 32.22 23.03
CA TYR A 519 -8.38 31.25 22.02
C TYR A 519 -8.22 31.91 20.66
N TRP A 520 -7.03 31.80 20.06
CA TRP A 520 -6.77 32.30 18.70
C TRP A 520 -7.12 31.25 17.66
N SER A 521 -8.00 31.58 16.72
CA SER A 521 -8.32 30.74 15.57
C SER A 521 -7.70 31.28 14.29
N ASP A 522 -6.85 30.48 13.66
CA ASP A 522 -6.24 30.83 12.36
C ASP A 522 -7.29 30.92 11.24
N PHE A 523 -8.38 30.16 11.36
CA PHE A 523 -9.47 30.17 10.37
C PHE A 523 -10.27 31.48 10.41
N SER A 524 -10.59 31.98 11.60
CA SER A 524 -11.29 33.27 11.75
C SER A 524 -10.32 34.45 11.81
N ASN A 525 -9.02 34.20 11.93
CA ASN A 525 -7.97 35.19 12.15
C ASN A 525 -8.30 36.15 13.31
N SER A 526 -8.84 35.60 14.40
CA SER A 526 -9.32 36.37 15.55
C SER A 526 -9.32 35.54 16.84
N TYR A 527 -9.44 36.22 17.98
CA TYR A 527 -9.78 35.57 19.23
C TYR A 527 -11.27 35.18 19.24
N ILE A 528 -11.56 33.94 19.61
CA ILE A 528 -12.91 33.38 19.66
C ILE A 528 -13.30 33.09 21.11
N LYS A 529 -14.53 33.46 21.46
CA LYS A 529 -15.22 32.96 22.65
C LYS A 529 -16.29 31.95 22.23
N ASP A 530 -16.14 30.71 22.66
CA ASP A 530 -17.11 29.64 22.40
C ASP A 530 -17.22 28.74 23.64
N VAL A 531 -18.23 29.02 24.47
CA VAL A 531 -18.44 28.31 25.74
C VAL A 531 -18.88 26.87 25.50
N CYS A 532 -19.71 26.61 24.50
CA CYS A 532 -20.20 25.27 24.18
C CYS A 532 -19.03 24.37 23.75
N VAL A 533 -18.19 24.83 22.83
CA VAL A 533 -17.00 24.09 22.41
C VAL A 533 -16.02 23.96 23.60
N GLY A 534 -15.87 25.00 24.42
CA GLY A 534 -15.09 24.90 25.66
C GLY A 534 -15.57 23.78 26.60
N MET A 535 -16.88 23.61 26.78
CA MET A 535 -17.48 22.51 27.55
C MET A 535 -17.18 21.14 26.92
N GLU A 536 -17.16 21.02 25.59
CA GLU A 536 -16.76 19.77 24.91
C GLU A 536 -15.31 19.39 25.16
N TYR A 537 -14.39 20.36 25.13
CA TYR A 537 -12.97 20.11 25.42
C TYR A 537 -12.76 19.72 26.89
N ASP A 538 -13.44 20.39 27.82
CA ASP A 538 -13.41 20.02 29.25
C ASP A 538 -14.01 18.62 29.48
N ALA A 539 -15.11 18.29 28.82
CA ALA A 539 -15.71 16.96 28.89
C ALA A 539 -14.74 15.88 28.39
N ARG A 540 -14.06 16.09 27.25
CA ARG A 540 -13.04 15.15 26.75
C ARG A 540 -11.90 14.95 27.77
N ALA A 541 -11.45 16.03 28.41
CA ALA A 541 -10.42 15.97 29.43
C ALA A 541 -10.88 15.21 30.68
N ASP A 542 -12.10 15.47 31.18
CA ASP A 542 -12.71 14.71 32.29
C ASP A 542 -12.76 13.20 31.96
N MET A 543 -13.20 12.87 30.74
CA MET A 543 -13.31 11.49 30.30
C MET A 543 -11.95 10.80 30.25
N LEU A 544 -10.93 11.46 29.69
CA LEU A 544 -9.56 10.93 29.65
C LEU A 544 -8.98 10.75 31.05
N GLU A 545 -9.21 11.66 31.99
CA GLU A 545 -8.76 11.54 33.38
C GLU A 545 -9.39 10.32 34.07
N LEU A 546 -10.68 10.07 33.83
CA LEU A 546 -11.39 8.91 34.37
C LEU A 546 -10.87 7.59 33.76
N LEU A 547 -10.66 7.57 32.44
CA LEU A 547 -10.14 6.41 31.72
C LEU A 547 -8.67 6.09 32.10
N MET A 548 -7.82 7.12 32.25
CA MET A 548 -6.40 6.98 32.59
C MET A 548 -6.18 6.24 33.92
N ASN A 549 -7.10 6.43 34.86
CA ASN A 549 -6.99 5.89 36.22
C ASN A 549 -7.83 4.63 36.46
N ASN A 550 -8.69 4.21 35.51
CA ASN A 550 -9.57 3.06 35.72
C ASN A 550 -9.64 2.11 34.51
N ARG A 551 -9.01 0.94 34.66
CA ARG A 551 -9.03 -0.15 33.67
C ARG A 551 -10.44 -0.71 33.44
N GLU A 552 -11.36 -0.57 34.40
CA GLU A 552 -12.75 -1.01 34.29
C GLU A 552 -13.52 -0.28 33.18
N TYR A 553 -13.07 0.91 32.79
CA TYR A 553 -13.65 1.69 31.70
C TYR A 553 -12.96 1.46 30.35
N ILE A 554 -11.96 0.56 30.27
CA ILE A 554 -11.23 0.23 29.04
C ILE A 554 -11.31 -1.27 28.69
N MET A 555 -11.64 -2.13 29.65
CA MET A 555 -11.74 -3.57 29.47
C MET A 555 -13.14 -4.10 29.80
N PRO A 556 -13.66 -5.09 29.06
CA PRO A 556 -15.01 -5.60 29.26
C PRO A 556 -15.22 -6.28 30.60
N ASP A 557 -16.47 -6.28 31.08
CA ASP A 557 -16.74 -6.91 32.36
C ASP A 557 -16.54 -8.43 32.33
N GLU A 558 -17.02 -9.03 31.26
CA GLU A 558 -16.84 -10.44 30.93
C GLU A 558 -16.10 -10.57 29.60
N ALA A 559 -15.46 -11.72 29.37
CA ALA A 559 -14.82 -11.98 28.08
C ALA A 559 -15.89 -12.08 26.98
N VAL A 560 -15.75 -11.32 25.89
CA VAL A 560 -16.67 -11.33 24.74
C VAL A 560 -15.85 -11.53 23.49
N THR A 561 -16.17 -12.54 22.68
CA THR A 561 -15.44 -12.78 21.43
C THR A 561 -15.90 -11.85 20.32
N HIS A 562 -17.20 -11.68 20.22
CA HIS A 562 -17.85 -10.87 19.20
C HIS A 562 -19.26 -10.46 19.63
N TYR A 563 -19.81 -9.49 18.90
CA TYR A 563 -21.19 -9.08 19.01
C TYR A 563 -21.97 -9.48 17.76
N THR A 564 -23.21 -9.91 17.96
CA THR A 564 -24.22 -9.97 16.90
C THR A 564 -24.99 -8.65 16.88
N VAL A 565 -25.07 -8.02 15.70
CA VAL A 565 -25.67 -6.70 15.52
C VAL A 565 -26.90 -6.82 14.63
N GLU A 566 -28.04 -6.30 15.09
CA GLU A 566 -29.27 -6.24 14.31
C GLU A 566 -29.72 -4.79 14.11
N PHE A 567 -29.84 -4.37 12.85
CA PHE A 567 -30.30 -3.03 12.46
C PHE A 567 -31.80 -3.05 12.21
N LYS A 568 -32.59 -2.34 13.03
CA LYS A 568 -34.04 -2.22 12.91
C LYS A 568 -34.41 -0.87 12.32
N TYR A 569 -35.30 -0.87 11.33
CA TYR A 569 -35.77 0.32 10.61
C TYR A 569 -37.16 0.73 11.10
#